data_AF-A0A2A5VAS5-F1
#
_entry.id   AF-A0A2A5VAS5-F1
#
_cell.length_a   1.000
_cell.length_b   1.000
_cell.length_c   1.000
_cell.angle_alpha   90.00
_cell.angle_beta   90.00
_cell.angle_gamma   90.00
#
_symmetry.space_group_name_H-M   'P 1'
#
loop_
_entity.id
_entity.type
_entity.pdbx_description
1 polymer ?
#
loop_
_entity_poly.entity_id
_entity_poly.type
_entity_poly.pdbx_seq_one_letter_code
_entity_poly.pdbx_strand_id
1 'polypeptide(L)'
;MKLLRVGEFKNEIPAILDEKNKIRNISSYLNDLNPQSLNFDTLDKIKKIDFETLPEIDPSIRIGSCISNPGNFFAIGLNYKAHAEETGAKPPDFPVVFNKSVHSIVGPNDNVIIPQNSKKLDHEVEIAMVIGKKAKRVLEKDAQDYIFGYC
;
A
#
# COMPACT_ATOMS: atom_id res chain seq x y z
N MET A 1 -10.08 -0.95 -10.40
CA MET A 1 -9.14 -2.08 -10.31
C MET A 1 -8.43 -2.03 -8.96
N LYS A 2 -8.35 -3.14 -8.21
CA LYS A 2 -7.64 -3.20 -6.91
C LYS A 2 -6.70 -4.40 -6.89
N LEU A 3 -5.41 -4.16 -6.67
CA LEU A 3 -4.39 -5.20 -6.59
C LEU A 3 -4.19 -5.62 -5.13
N LEU A 4 -3.92 -6.91 -4.93
CA LEU A 4 -3.82 -7.55 -3.62
C LEU A 4 -2.61 -8.48 -3.60
N ARG A 5 -2.06 -8.76 -2.42
CA ARG A 5 -1.22 -9.94 -2.19
C ARG A 5 -1.99 -10.87 -1.24
N VAL A 6 -2.11 -12.14 -1.56
CA VAL A 6 -2.89 -13.11 -0.76
C VAL A 6 -2.11 -14.38 -0.48
N GLY A 7 -2.33 -14.98 0.68
CA GLY A 7 -1.66 -16.21 1.11
C GLY A 7 -0.99 -16.09 2.48
N GLU A 8 -0.24 -17.13 2.83
CA GLU A 8 0.51 -17.19 4.09
C GLU A 8 1.61 -16.13 4.14
N PHE A 9 1.95 -15.68 5.36
CA PHE A 9 2.99 -14.68 5.56
C PHE A 9 4.30 -15.07 4.85
N LYS A 10 4.84 -14.16 4.04
CA LYS A 10 6.04 -14.33 3.18
C LYS A 10 5.89 -15.30 2.01
N ASN A 11 4.71 -15.89 1.81
CA ASN A 11 4.41 -16.76 0.67
C ASN A 11 3.20 -16.23 -0.11
N GLU A 12 2.93 -14.93 -0.02
CA GLU A 12 1.80 -14.34 -0.72
C GLU A 12 2.04 -14.32 -2.24
N ILE A 13 0.94 -14.47 -2.98
CA ILE A 13 0.88 -14.35 -4.43
C ILE A 13 0.10 -13.11 -4.85
N PRO A 14 0.39 -12.52 -6.02
CA PRO A 14 -0.34 -11.37 -6.52
C PRO A 14 -1.75 -11.78 -6.98
N ALA A 15 -2.73 -10.97 -6.61
CA ALA A 15 -4.13 -11.15 -6.96
C ALA A 15 -4.79 -9.81 -7.30
N ILE A 16 -6.00 -9.88 -7.85
CA ILE A 16 -6.83 -8.72 -8.15
C ILE A 16 -8.25 -8.94 -7.62
N LEU A 17 -8.90 -7.86 -7.18
CA LEU A 17 -10.33 -7.87 -6.90
C LEU A 17 -11.09 -7.49 -8.19
N ASP A 18 -11.88 -8.42 -8.74
CA ASP A 18 -12.70 -8.16 -9.92
C ASP A 18 -13.94 -7.31 -9.60
N GLU A 19 -14.71 -6.94 -10.63
CA GLU A 19 -15.90 -6.09 -10.48
C GLU A 19 -17.03 -6.76 -9.66
N LYS A 20 -16.97 -8.08 -9.48
CA LYS A 20 -17.91 -8.88 -8.68
C LYS A 20 -17.38 -9.14 -7.26
N ASN A 21 -16.30 -8.46 -6.86
CA ASN A 21 -15.60 -8.64 -5.58
C ASN A 21 -15.00 -10.05 -5.38
N LYS A 22 -14.68 -10.75 -6.46
CA LYS A 22 -13.96 -12.03 -6.37
C LYS A 22 -12.46 -11.78 -6.45
N ILE A 23 -11.72 -12.56 -5.66
CA ILE A 23 -10.25 -12.54 -5.68
C ILE A 23 -9.80 -13.43 -6.83
N ARG A 24 -9.00 -12.88 -7.75
CA ARG A 24 -8.48 -13.60 -8.92
C ARG A 24 -6.97 -13.68 -8.89
N ASN A 25 -6.43 -14.86 -9.16
CA ASN A 25 -5.00 -15.10 -9.22
C ASN A 25 -4.39 -14.49 -10.49
N ILE A 26 -3.37 -13.63 -10.35
CA ILE A 26 -2.64 -13.02 -11.49
C ILE A 26 -1.18 -13.47 -11.58
N SER A 27 -0.79 -14.53 -10.86
CA SER A 27 0.59 -15.05 -10.83
C SER A 27 1.13 -15.49 -12.20
N SER A 28 0.26 -15.78 -13.17
CA SER A 28 0.66 -16.09 -14.55
C SER A 28 1.19 -14.87 -15.33
N TYR A 29 0.89 -13.65 -14.86
CA TYR A 29 1.30 -12.40 -15.51
C TYR A 29 2.35 -11.64 -14.72
N LEU A 30 2.41 -11.87 -13.40
CA LEU A 30 3.31 -11.17 -12.51
C LEU A 30 3.73 -12.07 -11.35
N ASN A 31 5.00 -12.02 -10.96
CA ASN A 31 5.51 -12.82 -9.85
C ASN A 31 5.03 -12.32 -8.48
N ASP A 32 5.06 -11.00 -8.25
CA ASP A 32 4.63 -10.36 -6.99
C ASP A 32 4.40 -8.85 -7.19
N LEU A 33 3.74 -8.18 -6.23
CA LEU A 33 3.60 -6.72 -6.18
C LEU A 33 4.76 -6.12 -5.36
N ASN A 34 5.80 -5.64 -6.05
CA ASN A 34 7.06 -5.17 -5.48
C ASN A 34 7.58 -3.94 -6.24
N PRO A 35 8.70 -3.30 -5.82
CA PRO A 35 9.23 -2.12 -6.49
C PRO A 35 9.56 -2.31 -7.98
N GLN A 36 9.81 -3.54 -8.43
CA GLN A 36 10.11 -3.84 -9.84
C GLN A 36 8.83 -3.96 -10.68
N SER A 37 7.71 -4.36 -10.07
CA SER A 37 6.46 -4.61 -10.78
C SER A 37 5.40 -3.52 -10.64
N LEU A 38 5.41 -2.76 -9.54
CA LEU A 38 4.47 -1.67 -9.30
C LEU A 38 4.87 -0.43 -10.11
N ASN A 39 4.66 -0.52 -11.42
CA ASN A 39 4.96 0.52 -12.39
C ASN A 39 3.86 0.59 -13.47
N PHE A 40 3.85 1.67 -14.25
CA PHE A 40 2.79 1.94 -15.22
C PHE A 40 2.77 0.95 -16.40
N ASP A 41 3.92 0.38 -16.80
CA ASP A 41 3.96 -0.63 -17.87
C ASP A 41 3.27 -1.93 -17.43
N THR A 42 3.51 -2.37 -16.20
CA THR A 42 2.82 -3.51 -15.60
C THR A 42 1.32 -3.22 -15.47
N LEU A 43 0.97 -2.01 -15.01
CA LEU A 43 -0.43 -1.60 -14.87
C LEU A 43 -1.18 -1.70 -16.20
N ASP A 44 -0.57 -1.21 -17.28
CA ASP A 44 -1.17 -1.23 -18.62
C ASP A 44 -1.26 -2.64 -19.23
N LYS A 45 -0.36 -3.55 -18.83
CA LYS A 45 -0.50 -4.98 -19.15
C LYS A 45 -1.67 -5.61 -18.39
N ILE A 46 -1.78 -5.36 -17.08
CA ILE A 46 -2.84 -5.93 -16.24
C ILE A 46 -4.23 -5.46 -16.70
N LYS A 47 -4.39 -4.18 -17.06
CA LYS A 47 -5.65 -3.62 -17.55
C LYS A 47 -6.22 -4.32 -18.80
N LYS A 48 -5.38 -5.04 -19.55
CA LYS A 48 -5.78 -5.75 -20.78
C LYS A 48 -6.21 -7.20 -20.53
N ILE A 49 -6.09 -7.68 -19.30
CA ILE A 49 -6.46 -9.04 -18.93
C ILE A 49 -7.97 -9.10 -18.71
N ASP A 50 -8.60 -10.14 -19.23
CA ASP A 50 -9.97 -10.50 -18.86
C ASP A 50 -9.98 -11.25 -17.53
N PHE A 51 -10.30 -10.53 -16.44
CA PHE A 51 -10.23 -11.07 -15.08
C PHE A 51 -11.21 -12.24 -14.84
N GLU A 52 -12.31 -12.34 -15.61
CA GLU A 52 -13.27 -13.42 -15.41
C GLU A 52 -12.70 -14.80 -15.79
N THR A 53 -11.69 -14.81 -16.68
CA THR A 53 -10.99 -16.03 -17.13
C THR A 53 -9.96 -16.54 -16.12
N LEU A 54 -9.60 -15.72 -15.12
CA LEU A 54 -8.57 -16.06 -14.15
C LEU A 54 -9.10 -16.99 -13.06
N PRO A 55 -8.24 -17.87 -12.50
CA PRO A 55 -8.60 -18.71 -11.37
C PRO A 55 -9.09 -17.85 -10.18
N GLU A 56 -10.26 -18.20 -9.66
CA GLU A 56 -10.81 -17.62 -8.44
C GLU A 56 -10.07 -18.19 -7.22
N ILE A 57 -9.81 -17.32 -6.24
CA ILE A 57 -9.21 -17.66 -4.94
C ILE A 57 -10.30 -17.56 -3.87
N ASP A 58 -10.28 -18.49 -2.93
CA ASP A 58 -11.17 -18.48 -1.77
C ASP A 58 -11.11 -17.11 -1.04
N PRO A 59 -12.25 -16.44 -0.82
CA PRO A 59 -12.28 -15.13 -0.18
C PRO A 59 -11.84 -15.15 1.29
N SER A 60 -11.78 -16.33 1.93
CA SER A 60 -11.27 -16.49 3.29
C SER A 60 -9.74 -16.49 3.39
N ILE A 61 -9.04 -16.51 2.24
CA ILE A 61 -7.58 -16.45 2.22
C ILE A 61 -7.08 -15.17 2.91
N ARG A 62 -5.99 -15.30 3.67
CA ARG A 62 -5.33 -14.14 4.28
C ARG A 62 -4.89 -13.15 3.20
N ILE A 63 -5.18 -11.86 3.42
CA ILE A 63 -4.65 -10.75 2.63
C ILE A 63 -3.38 -10.26 3.31
N GLY A 64 -2.26 -10.27 2.59
CA GLY A 64 -0.99 -9.71 3.03
C GLY A 64 -0.89 -8.21 2.75
N SER A 65 0.29 -7.64 3.00
CA SER A 65 0.56 -6.25 2.60
C SER A 65 0.41 -6.06 1.10
N CYS A 66 -0.07 -4.89 0.67
CA CYS A 66 -0.26 -4.53 -0.74
C CYS A 66 1.05 -4.46 -1.55
N ILE A 67 2.21 -4.40 -0.87
CA ILE A 67 3.54 -4.34 -1.48
C ILE A 67 4.52 -5.23 -0.71
N SER A 68 5.34 -6.01 -1.42
CA SER A 68 6.48 -6.70 -0.84
C SER A 68 7.75 -5.86 -0.98
N ASN A 69 8.55 -5.84 0.09
CA ASN A 69 9.88 -5.25 0.13
C ASN A 69 9.99 -3.82 -0.46
N PRO A 70 9.16 -2.85 -0.01
CA PRO A 70 9.33 -1.46 -0.44
C PRO A 70 10.71 -0.94 -0.03
N GLY A 71 11.28 -0.05 -0.84
CA GLY A 71 12.59 0.54 -0.54
C GLY A 71 12.55 1.58 0.57
N ASN A 72 11.48 2.38 0.66
CA ASN A 72 11.29 3.40 1.67
C ASN A 72 9.83 3.45 2.13
N PHE A 73 9.61 3.86 3.37
CA PHE A 73 8.29 4.17 3.91
C PHE A 73 8.36 5.53 4.63
N PHE A 74 7.84 6.56 3.96
CA PHE A 74 7.75 7.91 4.50
C PHE A 74 6.33 8.18 5.03
N ALA A 75 6.24 8.90 6.14
CA ALA A 75 4.99 9.34 6.74
C ALA A 75 5.02 10.86 6.95
N ILE A 76 3.84 11.48 7.00
CA ILE A 76 3.67 12.93 7.13
C ILE A 76 2.92 13.23 8.42
N GLY A 77 3.59 13.85 9.39
CA GLY A 77 3.00 14.24 10.66
C GLY A 77 2.10 15.48 10.51
N LEU A 78 1.09 15.57 11.38
CA LEU A 78 0.19 16.74 11.53
C LEU A 78 -0.50 17.19 10.22
N ASN A 79 -0.82 16.24 9.34
CA ASN A 79 -1.39 16.53 8.01
C ASN A 79 -2.93 16.58 7.97
N TYR A 80 -3.58 16.42 9.12
CA TYR A 80 -5.03 16.60 9.29
C TYR A 80 -5.29 17.80 10.20
N LYS A 81 -5.98 18.82 9.68
CA LYS A 81 -6.24 20.07 10.40
C LYS A 81 -6.92 19.84 11.76
N ALA A 82 -7.92 18.95 11.80
CA ALA A 82 -8.62 18.60 13.03
C ALA A 82 -7.68 17.97 14.08
N HIS A 83 -6.74 17.13 13.66
CA HIS A 83 -5.78 16.49 14.55
C HIS A 83 -4.74 17.47 15.12
N ALA A 84 -4.32 18.46 14.32
CA ALA A 84 -3.48 19.56 14.81
C ALA A 84 -4.22 20.39 15.88
N GLU A 85 -5.51 20.66 15.67
CA GLU A 85 -6.35 21.38 16.63
C GLU A 85 -6.57 20.58 17.94
N GLU A 86 -6.79 19.26 17.86
CA GLU A 86 -6.98 18.36 19.01
C GLU A 86 -5.75 18.27 19.94
N THR A 87 -4.56 18.32 19.37
CA THR A 87 -3.29 18.25 20.12
C THR A 87 -2.83 19.62 20.63
N GLY A 88 -3.55 20.70 20.30
CA GLY A 88 -3.16 22.08 20.60
C GLY A 88 -1.93 22.55 19.82
N ALA A 89 -1.55 21.83 18.76
CA ALA A 89 -0.42 22.17 17.92
C ALA A 89 -0.83 23.19 16.84
N LYS A 90 0.06 24.13 16.53
CA LYS A 90 -0.11 24.96 15.32
C LYS A 90 0.16 24.08 14.10
N PRO A 91 -0.66 24.17 13.02
CA PRO A 91 -0.32 23.55 11.75
C PRO A 91 1.10 23.96 11.33
N PRO A 92 1.94 23.01 10.92
CA PRO A 92 3.32 23.32 10.58
C PRO A 92 3.40 24.08 9.24
N ASP A 93 4.33 25.02 9.11
CA ASP A 93 4.56 25.79 7.88
C ASP A 93 5.13 24.90 6.74
N PHE A 94 5.70 23.75 7.08
CA PHE A 94 6.28 22.78 6.16
C PHE A 94 5.87 21.35 6.56
N PRO A 95 5.76 20.41 5.61
CA PRO A 95 5.45 19.01 5.93
C PRO A 95 6.47 18.40 6.90
N VAL A 96 5.98 17.78 7.97
CA VAL A 96 6.81 17.03 8.92
C VAL A 96 7.01 15.64 8.37
N VAL A 97 8.15 15.41 7.71
CA VAL A 97 8.48 14.13 7.09
C VAL A 97 9.31 13.28 8.05
N PHE A 98 8.88 12.03 8.27
CA PHE A 98 9.66 11.04 9.01
C PHE A 98 9.59 9.67 8.34
N ASN A 99 10.49 8.76 8.71
CA ASN A 99 10.54 7.42 8.16
C ASN A 99 9.93 6.39 9.13
N LYS A 100 9.26 5.39 8.58
CA LYS A 100 8.90 4.15 9.27
C LYS A 100 9.78 3.02 8.73
N SER A 101 10.08 2.04 9.57
CA SER A 101 10.77 0.84 9.09
C SER A 101 9.88 0.09 8.11
N VAL A 102 10.39 -0.31 6.95
CA VAL A 102 9.65 -1.15 5.99
C VAL A 102 9.28 -2.51 6.58
N HIS A 103 9.98 -2.95 7.62
CA HIS A 103 9.68 -4.18 8.37
C HIS A 103 8.48 -4.02 9.33
N SER A 104 7.93 -2.82 9.50
CA SER A 104 6.71 -2.60 10.29
C SER A 104 5.42 -2.88 9.52
N ILE A 105 5.53 -3.14 8.22
CA ILE A 105 4.39 -3.36 7.33
C ILE A 105 3.85 -4.78 7.52
N VAL A 106 2.55 -4.89 7.78
CA VAL A 106 1.81 -6.16 7.89
C VAL A 106 0.56 -6.12 7.00
N GLY A 107 -0.11 -7.25 6.83
CA GLY A 107 -1.39 -7.33 6.12
C GLY A 107 -2.51 -6.60 6.87
N PRO A 108 -3.60 -6.22 6.17
CA PRO A 108 -4.68 -5.41 6.74
C PRO A 108 -5.38 -6.03 7.95
N ASN A 109 -5.35 -7.36 8.09
CA ASN A 109 -5.98 -8.10 9.18
C ASN A 109 -4.96 -8.88 10.02
N ASP A 110 -3.66 -8.59 9.86
CA ASP A 110 -2.63 -9.23 10.67
C ASP A 110 -2.58 -8.66 12.09
N ASN A 111 -2.12 -9.48 13.03
CA ASN A 111 -1.90 -9.02 14.40
C ASN A 111 -0.73 -8.02 14.46
N VAL A 112 -0.93 -6.91 15.17
CA VAL A 112 0.14 -5.99 15.56
C VAL A 112 0.80 -6.50 16.84
N ILE A 113 2.10 -6.77 16.79
CA ILE A 113 2.87 -7.23 17.95
C ILE A 113 3.14 -6.04 18.88
N ILE A 114 2.54 -6.06 20.06
CA ILE A 114 2.75 -5.03 21.09
C ILE A 114 4.00 -5.39 21.91
N PRO A 115 5.04 -4.53 21.96
CA PRO A 115 6.22 -4.78 22.80
C PRO A 115 5.87 -4.87 24.29
N GLN A 116 6.56 -5.73 25.03
CA GLN A 116 6.25 -6.09 26.43
C GLN A 116 6.05 -4.90 27.39
N ASN A 117 6.73 -3.77 27.16
CA ASN A 117 6.69 -2.59 28.03
C ASN A 117 5.95 -1.40 27.40
N SER A 118 5.21 -1.61 26.30
CA SER A 118 4.42 -0.54 25.69
C SER A 118 3.21 -0.19 26.57
N LYS A 119 3.11 1.08 26.97
CA LYS A 119 2.03 1.58 27.84
C LYS A 119 1.11 2.59 27.19
N LYS A 120 1.49 3.09 26.00
CA LYS A 120 0.81 4.16 25.27
C LYS A 120 0.80 3.85 23.78
N LEU A 121 0.44 2.60 23.44
CA LEU A 121 0.18 2.28 22.04
C LEU A 121 -1.02 3.09 21.58
N ASP A 122 -0.90 3.67 20.40
CA ASP A 122 -1.97 4.44 19.77
C ASP A 122 -2.11 4.05 18.30
N HIS A 123 -3.18 4.51 17.67
CA HIS A 123 -3.56 4.21 16.31
C HIS A 123 -3.63 5.50 15.48
N GLU A 124 -3.16 5.40 14.24
CA GLU A 124 -3.29 6.46 13.24
C GLU A 124 -3.84 5.82 11.97
N VAL A 125 -4.95 6.35 11.47
CA VAL A 125 -5.55 5.93 10.20
C VAL A 125 -5.12 6.95 9.14
N GLU A 126 -4.33 6.49 8.18
CA GLU A 126 -3.75 7.32 7.12
C GLU A 126 -4.10 6.77 5.74
N ILE A 127 -4.02 7.63 4.72
CA ILE A 127 -4.04 7.21 3.32
C ILE A 127 -2.59 7.09 2.86
N ALA A 128 -2.22 5.94 2.28
CA ALA A 128 -0.90 5.76 1.71
C ALA A 128 -0.90 5.93 0.20
N MET A 129 0.24 6.39 -0.34
CA MET A 129 0.48 6.51 -1.77
C MET A 129 1.62 5.58 -2.18
N VAL A 130 1.39 4.76 -3.20
CA VAL A 130 2.43 3.94 -3.82
C VAL A 130 3.01 4.70 -5.00
N ILE A 131 4.33 4.89 -5.01
CA ILE A 131 5.03 5.59 -6.09
C ILE A 131 5.38 4.61 -7.22
N GLY A 132 4.91 4.90 -8.44
CA GLY A 132 5.01 3.98 -9.59
C GLY A 132 6.19 4.21 -10.54
N LYS A 133 6.91 5.33 -10.39
CA LYS A 133 8.11 5.63 -11.18
C LYS A 133 9.07 6.51 -10.39
N LYS A 134 10.34 6.49 -10.77
CA LYS A 134 11.41 7.26 -10.09
C LYS A 134 11.10 8.76 -10.09
N ALA A 135 10.92 9.33 -8.90
CA ALA A 135 10.69 10.76 -8.70
C ALA A 135 11.97 11.48 -8.25
N LYS A 136 12.29 12.61 -8.87
CA LYS A 136 13.37 13.51 -8.43
C LYS A 136 13.05 14.94 -8.87
N ARG A 137 12.96 15.87 -7.90
CA ARG A 137 12.64 17.30 -8.15
C ARG A 137 11.37 17.47 -9.01
N VAL A 138 10.34 16.67 -8.70
CA VAL A 138 9.04 16.69 -9.39
C VAL A 138 8.31 17.97 -9.00
N LEU A 139 7.71 18.65 -9.98
CA LEU A 139 6.85 19.80 -9.72
C LEU A 139 5.50 19.34 -9.19
N GLU A 140 4.87 20.15 -8.35
CA GLU A 140 3.57 19.84 -7.76
C GLU A 140 2.50 19.46 -8.80
N LYS A 141 2.42 20.23 -9.90
CA LYS A 141 1.48 19.98 -11.01
C LYS A 141 1.66 18.62 -11.70
N ASP A 142 2.86 18.04 -11.62
CA ASP A 142 3.21 16.78 -12.29
C ASP A 142 3.20 15.60 -11.28
N ALA A 143 2.96 15.85 -9.98
CA ALA A 143 3.12 14.87 -8.91
C ALA A 143 2.20 13.66 -9.06
N GLN A 144 0.97 13.87 -9.53
CA GLN A 144 -0.02 12.80 -9.74
C GLN A 144 0.46 11.75 -10.75
N ASP A 145 1.26 12.15 -11.75
CA ASP A 145 1.79 11.23 -12.76
C ASP A 145 2.80 10.21 -12.19
N TYR A 146 3.25 10.39 -10.95
CA TYR A 146 4.19 9.51 -10.26
C TYR A 146 3.50 8.54 -9.31
N ILE A 147 2.22 8.75 -9.01
CA ILE A 147 1.47 7.91 -8.08
C ILE A 147 0.90 6.71 -8.86
N PHE A 148 1.29 5.51 -8.45
CA PHE A 148 0.75 4.26 -8.99
C PHE A 148 -0.68 4.02 -8.50
N GLY A 149 -0.91 4.30 -7.23
CA GLY A 149 -2.21 4.10 -6.59
C GLY A 149 -2.17 4.45 -5.11
N TYR A 150 -3.31 4.21 -4.46
CA TYR A 150 -3.55 4.48 -3.05
C TYR A 150 -4.00 3.20 -2.35
N CYS A 151 -3.69 3.09 -1.06
CA CYS A 151 -4.19 2.03 -0.19
C CYS A 151 -4.48 2.57 1.21
#